data_AF-A0A6C0LPS4-F1
#
_entry.id   AF-A0A6C0LPS4-F1
#
_cell.length_a   1.000
_cell.length_b   1.000
_cell.length_c   1.000
_cell.angle_alpha   90.00
_cell.angle_beta   90.00
_cell.angle_gamma   90.00
#
_symmetry.space_group_name_H-M   'P 1'
#
loop_
_entity.id
_entity.type
_entity.pdbx_description
1 polymer ?
#
loop_
_entity_poly.entity_id
_entity_poly.type
_entity_poly.pdbx_seq_one_letter_code
_entity_poly.pdbx_strand_id
1 'polypeptide(L)' 'MKESMAKRFCQCIKKVRRTIKGNYKKQQKESRAIAICVKSVIQTRGKTLKKFSCGKSPKLTTQRPKY' A
#
# COMPACT_ATOMS: atom_id res chain seq x y z
N MET A 1 13.41 10.86 12.96
CA MET A 1 13.78 9.94 11.84
C MET A 1 12.66 9.94 10.81
N LYS A 2 12.93 10.23 9.52
CA LYS A 2 11.94 10.12 8.43
C LYS A 2 11.48 8.66 8.35
N GLU A 3 10.21 8.37 8.60
CA GLU A 3 9.67 7.03 8.33
C GLU A 3 9.90 6.66 6.86
N SER A 4 10.39 5.45 6.61
CA SER A 4 10.55 4.97 5.25
C SER A 4 9.18 4.91 4.57
N MET A 5 9.10 5.31 3.30
CA MET A 5 7.85 5.27 2.53
C MET A 5 7.19 3.88 2.58
N ALA A 6 8.01 2.82 2.65
CA ALA A 6 7.55 1.45 2.82
C ALA A 6 6.85 1.19 4.17
N LYS A 7 7.35 1.75 5.29
CA LYS A 7 6.68 1.68 6.60
C LYS A 7 5.34 2.38 6.56
N ARG A 8 5.30 3.62 6.05
CA ARG A 8 4.06 4.40 5.93
C ARG A 8 3.02 3.70 5.05
N PHE A 9 3.46 3.10 3.95
CA PHE A 9 2.59 2.34 3.05
C PHE A 9 2.05 1.06 3.71
N CYS A 10 2.90 0.31 4.42
CA CYS A 10 2.51 -0.90 5.18
C CYS A 10 1.55 -0.57 6.34
N GLN A 11 1.76 0.54 7.05
CA GLN A 11 0.81 1.04 8.07
C GLN A 11 -0.52 1.46 7.46
N CYS A 12 -0.52 2.15 6.32
CA CYS A 12 -1.73 2.50 5.58
C CYS A 12 -2.56 1.26 5.28
N ILE A 13 -1.95 0.21 4.72
CA ILE A 13 -2.65 -1.03 4.39
C ILE A 13 -3.23 -1.68 5.64
N LYS A 14 -2.46 -1.76 6.73
CA LYS A 14 -2.94 -2.34 7.99
C LYS A 14 -4.14 -1.58 8.56
N LYS A 15 -4.12 -0.24 8.50
CA LYS A 15 -5.21 0.62 8.97
C LYS A 15 -6.45 0.45 8.09
N VAL A 16 -6.30 0.57 6.77
CA VAL A 16 -7.41 0.45 5.81
C VAL A 16 -8.02 -0.96 5.82
N ARG A 17 -7.21 -2.01 5.96
CA ARG A 17 -7.73 -3.39 6.05
C ARG A 17 -8.69 -3.58 7.23
N ARG A 18 -8.45 -2.89 8.36
CA ARG A 18 -9.32 -2.90 9.54
C ARG A 18 -10.60 -2.09 9.33
N THR A 19 -10.58 -1.07 8.48
CA THR A 19 -11.75 -0.21 8.21
C THR A 19 -12.65 -0.76 7.10
N ILE A 20 -12.17 -1.70 6.27
CA ILE A 20 -13.00 -2.35 5.25
C ILE A 20 -14.04 -3.28 5.92
N LYS A 21 -15.26 -2.77 6.01
CA LYS A 21 -16.47 -3.49 6.42
C LYS A 21 -16.99 -4.36 5.27
N GLY A 22 -17.74 -5.42 5.60
CA GLY A 22 -18.31 -6.37 4.65
C GLY A 22 -17.75 -7.79 4.78
N ASN A 23 -18.50 -8.76 4.24
CA ASN A 23 -18.19 -10.19 4.27
C ASN A 23 -17.16 -10.56 3.18
N TYR A 24 -15.98 -9.94 3.26
CA TYR A 24 -14.86 -10.18 2.35
C TYR A 24 -13.84 -11.12 2.99
N LYS A 25 -13.26 -12.00 2.16
CA LYS A 25 -12.11 -12.81 2.56
C LYS A 25 -10.93 -11.90 2.92
N LYS A 26 -10.06 -12.37 3.82
CA LYS A 26 -8.87 -11.62 4.27
C LYS A 26 -8.02 -11.07 3.11
N GLN A 27 -7.81 -11.89 2.08
CA GLN A 27 -7.06 -11.51 0.87
C GLN A 27 -7.75 -10.38 0.08
N GLN A 28 -9.09 -10.41 -0.04
CA GLN A 28 -9.84 -9.36 -0.73
C GLN A 28 -9.76 -8.02 0.00
N LYS A 29 -9.84 -8.03 1.35
CA LYS A 29 -9.65 -6.82 2.15
C LYS A 29 -8.24 -6.26 1.97
N GLU A 30 -7.23 -7.13 1.84
CA GLU A 30 -5.86 -6.72 1.61
C GLU A 30 -5.65 -6.11 0.23
N SER A 31 -6.13 -6.74 -0.84
CA SER A 31 -6.06 -6.18 -2.20
C SER A 31 -6.73 -4.81 -2.31
N ARG A 32 -7.89 -4.63 -1.67
CA ARG A 32 -8.60 -3.34 -1.61
C ARG A 32 -7.80 -2.29 -0.83
N ALA A 33 -7.26 -2.67 0.32
CA ALA A 33 -6.42 -1.78 1.11
C ALA A 33 -5.17 -1.33 0.35
N ILE A 34 -4.54 -2.24 -0.42
CA ILE A 34 -3.41 -1.90 -1.29
C ILE A 34 -3.85 -0.87 -2.33
N ALA A 35 -4.96 -1.07 -3.05
CA ALA A 35 -5.43 -0.13 -4.06
C ALA A 35 -5.65 1.29 -3.50
N ILE A 36 -6.32 1.40 -2.35
CA ILE A 36 -6.56 2.68 -1.67
C ILE A 36 -5.24 3.36 -1.28
N CYS A 37 -4.31 2.60 -0.71
CA CYS A 37 -3.01 3.13 -0.30
C CYS A 37 -2.11 3.48 -1.49
N VAL A 38 -2.17 2.75 -2.62
CA VAL A 38 -1.44 3.09 -3.85
C VAL A 38 -1.91 4.45 -4.36
N LYS A 39 -3.23 4.65 -4.46
CA LYS A 39 -3.81 5.92 -4.90
C LYS A 39 -3.38 7.08 -4.01
N SER A 40 -3.45 6.89 -2.70
CA SER A 40 -3.20 7.97 -1.72
C SER A 40 -1.71 8.27 -1.52
N VAL A 41 -0.83 7.27 -1.57
CA VAL A 41 0.59 7.39 -1.18
C VAL A 41 1.55 7.41 -2.36
N ILE A 42 1.25 6.66 -3.42
CA ILE A 42 2.19 6.43 -4.54
C ILE A 42 1.79 7.27 -5.76
N GLN A 43 0.53 7.25 -6.17
CA GLN A 43 0.05 8.01 -7.34
C GLN A 43 0.13 9.52 -7.14
N THR A 44 -0.11 10.01 -5.93
CA THR A 44 0.10 11.44 -5.55
C THR A 44 1.54 11.92 -5.78
N ARG A 45 2.49 11.01 -5.97
CA ARG A 45 3.91 11.30 -6.24
C ARG A 45 4.30 11.02 -7.69
N GLY A 46 3.35 10.82 -8.60
CA GLY A 46 3.61 10.52 -10.01
C GLY A 46 4.32 9.18 -10.23
N LYS A 47 4.09 8.19 -9.36
CA LYS A 47 4.70 6.85 -9.44
C LYS A 47 3.62 5.77 -9.45
N THR A 48 4.00 4.56 -9.83
CA THR A 48 3.15 3.37 -9.71
C THR A 48 3.83 2.28 -8.88
N LEU A 49 3.04 1.37 -8.32
CA LEU A 49 3.56 0.25 -7.53
C LEU A 49 4.16 -0.81 -8.45
N LYS A 50 5.43 -1.21 -8.20
CA LYS A 50 6.08 -2.32 -8.90
C LYS A 50 6.13 -3.58 -8.04
N LYS A 51 6.68 -3.47 -6.83
CA LYS A 51 6.74 -4.56 -5.84
C LYS A 51 6.54 -4.00 -4.45
N PHE A 52 5.84 -4.76 -3.61
CA PHE A 52 5.62 -4.41 -2.21
C PHE A 52 5.79 -5.64 -1.32
N SER A 53 6.38 -5.45 -0.15
CA SER A 53 6.41 -6.44 0.92
C SER A 53 6.23 -5.75 2.27
N CYS A 54 5.27 -6.25 3.06
CA CYS A 54 4.96 -5.81 4.43
C CYS A 54 5.41 -6.92 5.38
N GLY A 55 6.68 -6.91 5.77
CA GLY A 55 7.28 -7.89 6.68
C GLY A 55 8.10 -7.23 7.79
N LYS A 56 9.03 -7.97 8.41
CA LYS A 56 10.00 -7.42 9.38
C LYS A 56 10.76 -6.21 8.80
N SER A 57 11.07 -6.28 7.51
CA SER A 57 11.67 -5.18 6.74
C SER A 57 10.76 -4.80 5.57
N PRO A 58 9.92 -3.76 5.71
CA PRO A 58 9.01 -3.38 4.64
C PRO A 58 9.79 -2.84 3.43
N LYS A 59 9.51 -3.40 2.25
CA LYS A 59 10.11 -3.00 0.98
C LYS A 59 9.04 -2.43 0.07
N LEU A 60 9.32 -1.28 -0.51
CA LEU A 60 8.45 -0.63 -1.49
C LEU A 60 9.29 -0.25 -2.71
N THR A 61 9.01 -0.90 -3.83
CA THR A 61 9.61 -0.59 -5.12
C THR A 61 8.53 0.03 -5.99
N THR A 62 8.78 1.26 -6.41
CA THR A 62 7.92 1.99 -7.34
C THR A 62 8.56 2.03 -8.72
N GLN A 63 7.75 2.23 -9.75
CA GLN A 63 8.21 2.50 -11.11
C GLN A 63 7.63 3.82 -11.61
N ARG A 64 8.25 4.38 -12.66
CA ARG A 64 7.66 5.52 -13.38
C ARG A 64 6.43 5.01 -14.15
N PRO A 65 5.33 5.77 -14.20
CA PRO A 65 4.23 5.45 -15.10
C PRO A 65 4.77 5.45 -16.53
N LYS A 66 4.42 4.45 -17.34
CA LYS A 66 4.57 4.52 -18.78
C LYS A 66 3.32 5.22 -19.30
N TYR A 67 3.51 6.39 -19.92
CA TYR A 67 2.50 7.06 -20.73
C TYR A 67 2.85 6.81 -22.19
#